data_AF-A0A965PS44-F1
#
_entry.id   AF-A0A965PS44-F1
#
_cell.length_a   1.000
_cell.length_b   1.000
_cell.length_c   1.000
_cell.angle_alpha   90.00
_cell.angle_beta   90.00
_cell.angle_gamma   90.00
#
_symmetry.space_group_name_H-M   'P 1'
#
loop_
_entity.id
_entity.type
_entity.pdbx_description
1 polymer ?
#
loop_
_entity_poly.entity_id
_entity_poly.type
_entity_poly.pdbx_seq_one_letter_code
_entity_poly.pdbx_strand_id
1 'polypeptide(L)'
;NHFISRIPHDSSCWIVWDKVNGESDFADCELAYTSFKSAVRKFEFKWQGMLQGDMKNKEDRIHPTQKPVALYKWLLHNYAKPGDRILDTHLGSASIAIACHDYDFDLTGCELDPEYFAAAMKRVEAHTAQQKFF
;
A
#
# COMPACT_ATOMS: atom_id res chain seq x y z
N ASN A 1 -5.00 3.37 -15.68
CA ASN A 1 -5.72 4.51 -15.03
C ASN A 1 -7.18 4.53 -15.44
N HIS A 2 -7.99 3.61 -14.94
CA HIS A 2 -9.36 3.37 -15.43
C HIS A 2 -10.40 4.39 -14.96
N PHE A 3 -10.06 5.26 -14.00
CA PHE A 3 -10.99 6.21 -13.39
C PHE A 3 -10.68 7.67 -13.70
N ILE A 4 -9.71 7.97 -14.58
CA ILE A 4 -9.32 9.35 -14.86
C ILE A 4 -10.48 10.21 -15.35
N SER A 5 -11.37 9.64 -16.17
CA SER A 5 -12.58 10.32 -16.66
C SER A 5 -13.62 10.60 -15.57
N ARG A 6 -13.49 10.01 -14.38
CA ARG A 6 -14.38 10.21 -13.23
C ARG A 6 -13.79 11.12 -12.17
N ILE A 7 -12.56 11.61 -12.34
CA ILE A 7 -11.91 12.55 -11.43
C ILE A 7 -12.10 13.95 -12.04
N PRO A 8 -13.03 14.78 -11.55
CA PRO A 8 -13.39 16.06 -12.19
C PRO A 8 -12.39 17.19 -11.87
N HIS A 9 -11.26 16.88 -11.24
CA HIS A 9 -10.31 17.85 -10.74
C HIS A 9 -8.89 17.50 -11.18
N ASP A 10 -8.16 18.51 -11.66
CA ASP A 10 -6.74 18.39 -11.92
C ASP A 10 -5.97 18.31 -10.60
N SER A 11 -4.83 17.61 -10.64
CA SER A 11 -3.90 17.57 -9.53
C SER A 11 -2.46 17.72 -10.00
N SER A 12 -1.70 18.55 -9.30
CA SER A 12 -0.26 18.68 -9.47
C SER A 12 0.52 17.59 -8.74
N CYS A 13 -0.14 16.87 -7.82
CA CYS A 13 0.47 15.88 -6.94
C CYS A 13 -0.06 14.49 -7.27
N TRP A 14 0.67 13.82 -8.16
CA TRP A 14 0.50 12.40 -8.43
C TRP A 14 1.57 11.59 -7.70
N ILE A 15 1.19 10.38 -7.30
CA ILE A 15 2.14 9.39 -6.78
C ILE A 15 2.33 8.33 -7.86
N VAL A 16 3.58 8.11 -8.24
CA VAL A 16 3.98 7.09 -9.19
C VAL A 16 4.67 5.98 -8.42
N TRP A 17 4.06 4.81 -8.32
CA TRP A 17 4.76 3.61 -7.86
C TRP A 17 5.38 2.91 -9.06
N ASP A 18 6.70 2.97 -9.16
CA ASP A 18 7.52 2.25 -10.12
C ASP A 18 7.87 0.86 -9.57
N LYS A 19 7.35 -0.17 -10.23
CA LYS A 19 7.50 -1.59 -9.85
C LYS A 19 8.81 -2.19 -10.35
N VAL A 20 9.63 -1.42 -11.06
CA VAL A 20 10.94 -1.84 -11.59
C VAL A 20 10.81 -3.12 -12.42
N ASN A 21 9.77 -3.20 -13.26
CA ASN A 21 9.42 -4.42 -13.99
C ASN A 21 10.33 -4.68 -15.21
N GLY A 22 11.01 -3.65 -15.71
CA GLY A 22 11.96 -3.78 -16.81
C GLY A 22 11.24 -4.13 -18.11
N GLU A 23 11.69 -5.16 -18.82
CA GLU A 23 11.12 -5.58 -20.11
C GLU A 23 9.92 -6.54 -19.98
N SER A 24 9.27 -6.61 -18.81
CA SER A 24 8.13 -7.51 -18.62
C SER A 24 6.83 -6.94 -19.22
N ASP A 25 5.89 -7.81 -19.62
CA ASP A 25 4.57 -7.41 -20.12
C ASP A 25 3.65 -6.81 -19.03
N PHE A 26 4.04 -6.85 -17.75
CA PHE A 26 3.28 -6.24 -16.67
C PHE A 26 3.52 -4.74 -16.61
N ALA A 27 2.49 -3.96 -16.29
CA ALA A 27 2.59 -2.51 -16.14
C ALA A 27 3.75 -2.12 -15.22
N ASP A 28 4.64 -1.24 -15.68
CA ASP A 28 5.79 -0.76 -14.90
C ASP A 28 5.38 0.09 -13.71
N CYS A 29 4.32 0.87 -13.87
CA CYS A 29 3.89 1.83 -12.87
C CYS A 29 2.43 1.67 -12.48
N GLU A 30 2.14 1.98 -11.22
CA GLU A 30 0.79 2.28 -10.73
C GLU A 30 0.72 3.74 -10.30
N LEU A 31 -0.41 4.39 -10.60
CA LEU A 31 -0.61 5.80 -10.29
C LEU A 31 -1.66 5.97 -9.20
N ALA A 32 -1.38 6.87 -8.26
CA ALA A 32 -2.33 7.34 -7.27
C ALA A 32 -2.59 8.85 -7.48
N TYR A 33 -3.87 9.19 -7.61
CA TYR A 33 -4.34 10.58 -7.55
C TYR A 33 -4.30 11.08 -6.10
N THR A 34 -3.94 12.34 -5.91
CA THR A 34 -4.09 13.02 -4.61
C THR A 34 -4.66 14.41 -4.79
N SER A 35 -5.30 14.96 -3.76
CA SER A 35 -5.76 16.36 -3.73
C SER A 35 -4.68 17.33 -3.19
N PHE A 36 -3.47 16.84 -2.90
CA PHE A 36 -2.41 17.67 -2.34
C PHE A 36 -1.86 18.66 -3.37
N LYS A 37 -1.40 19.83 -2.89
CA LYS A 37 -0.74 20.86 -3.72
C LYS A 37 0.77 20.75 -3.62
N SER A 38 1.31 19.64 -4.10
CA SER A 38 2.74 19.38 -4.14
C SER A 38 3.16 18.89 -5.53
N ALA A 39 4.46 18.68 -5.75
CA ALA A 39 4.97 18.11 -7.00
C ALA A 39 4.78 16.60 -7.03
N VAL A 40 4.72 16.01 -8.23
CA VAL A 40 4.73 14.56 -8.43
C VAL A 40 5.89 13.91 -7.67
N ARG A 41 5.62 12.74 -7.08
CA ARG A 41 6.63 11.94 -6.36
C ARG A 41 6.63 10.50 -6.87
N LYS A 42 7.83 9.93 -6.95
CA LYS A 42 8.05 8.55 -7.37
C LYS A 42 8.44 7.71 -6.15
N PHE A 43 7.75 6.59 -5.96
CA PHE A 43 8.15 5.51 -5.06
C PHE A 43 8.64 4.35 -5.93
N GLU A 44 9.90 3.98 -5.80
CA GLU A 44 10.52 2.90 -6.57
C GLU A 44 10.67 1.67 -5.69
N PHE A 45 9.98 0.57 -6.04
CA PHE A 45 10.05 -0.66 -5.26
C PHE A 45 9.67 -1.86 -6.12
N LYS A 46 10.61 -2.80 -6.28
CA LYS A 46 10.41 -4.01 -7.08
C LYS A 46 9.22 -4.81 -6.55
N TRP A 47 8.28 -5.14 -7.42
CA TRP A 47 7.13 -5.97 -7.03
C TRP A 47 6.61 -6.83 -8.18
N GLN A 48 7.30 -7.95 -8.42
CA GLN A 48 7.06 -8.82 -9.59
C GLN A 48 7.13 -10.30 -9.20
N GLY A 49 5.98 -10.95 -9.08
CA GLY A 49 5.90 -12.36 -8.69
C GLY A 49 6.71 -12.65 -7.41
N MET A 50 7.76 -13.46 -7.53
CA MET A 50 8.63 -13.83 -6.41
C MET A 50 9.70 -12.78 -6.07
N LEU A 51 9.94 -11.80 -6.95
CA LEU A 51 10.90 -10.72 -6.77
C LEU A 51 10.24 -9.54 -6.06
N GLN A 52 10.85 -9.12 -4.95
CA GLN A 52 10.40 -8.01 -4.11
C GLN A 52 11.57 -7.08 -3.82
N GLY A 53 11.28 -5.80 -3.53
CA GLY A 53 12.31 -4.80 -3.24
C GLY A 53 13.18 -5.16 -2.03
N ASP A 54 12.62 -5.88 -1.06
CA ASP A 54 13.36 -6.49 0.04
C ASP A 54 13.33 -8.02 -0.08
N MET A 55 14.36 -8.58 -0.71
CA MET A 55 14.50 -10.03 -0.86
C MET A 55 14.93 -10.72 0.45
N LYS A 56 15.49 -9.98 1.41
CA LYS A 56 15.93 -10.54 2.71
C LYS A 56 14.72 -10.77 3.62
N ASN A 57 13.79 -9.82 3.64
CA ASN A 57 12.55 -9.87 4.43
C ASN A 57 11.33 -9.95 3.51
N LYS A 58 11.31 -10.98 2.66
CA LYS A 58 10.27 -11.17 1.66
C LYS A 58 8.89 -11.31 2.31
N GLU A 59 7.89 -10.62 1.77
CA GLU A 59 6.49 -10.78 2.17
C GLU A 59 5.87 -12.03 1.54
N ASP A 60 5.17 -12.82 2.34
CA ASP A 60 4.27 -13.85 1.83
C ASP A 60 3.03 -13.20 1.21
N ARG A 61 2.69 -13.63 -0.01
CA ARG A 61 1.54 -13.11 -0.74
C ARG A 61 0.32 -13.97 -0.46
N ILE A 62 -0.72 -13.35 0.10
CA ILE A 62 -2.01 -13.98 0.37
C ILE A 62 -3.13 -13.48 -0.56
N HIS A 63 -2.85 -12.43 -1.34
CA HIS A 63 -3.78 -11.84 -2.30
C HIS A 63 -3.08 -11.59 -3.65
N PRO A 64 -3.74 -11.83 -4.81
CA PRO A 64 -3.14 -11.64 -6.13
C PRO A 64 -2.67 -10.20 -6.39
N THR A 65 -3.41 -9.22 -5.88
CA THR A 65 -3.10 -7.78 -6.02
C THR A 65 -2.52 -7.17 -4.73
N GLN A 66 -1.92 -7.99 -3.86
CA GLN A 66 -1.26 -7.51 -2.63
C GLN A 66 -0.22 -6.44 -2.98
N LYS A 67 -0.35 -5.27 -2.36
CA LYS A 67 0.64 -4.20 -2.41
C LYS A 67 1.67 -4.39 -1.28
N PRO A 68 2.94 -3.99 -1.47
CA PRO A 68 3.94 -4.08 -0.42
C PRO A 68 3.59 -3.19 0.77
N VAL A 69 3.92 -3.63 1.99
CA VAL A 69 3.80 -2.80 3.20
C VAL A 69 4.67 -1.55 3.09
N ALA A 70 5.84 -1.67 2.45
CA ALA A 70 6.76 -0.56 2.23
C ALA A 70 6.12 0.61 1.47
N LEU A 71 5.24 0.33 0.50
CA LEU A 71 4.50 1.38 -0.22
C LEU A 71 3.62 2.18 0.75
N TYR A 72 2.83 1.49 1.58
CA TYR A 72 1.94 2.17 2.52
C TYR A 72 2.71 2.93 3.61
N LYS A 73 3.82 2.38 4.13
CA LYS A 73 4.70 3.11 5.06
C LYS A 73 5.23 4.40 4.43
N TRP A 74 5.68 4.34 3.18
CA TRP A 74 6.13 5.52 2.46
C TRP A 74 5.00 6.54 2.28
N LEU A 75 3.78 6.09 1.93
CA LEU A 75 2.63 6.98 1.81
C LEU A 75 2.29 7.67 3.13
N LEU A 76 2.17 6.91 4.21
CA LEU A 76 1.85 7.45 5.53
C LEU A 76 2.91 8.45 6.00
N HIS A 77 4.20 8.11 5.84
CA HIS A 77 5.30 9.00 6.22
C HIS A 77 5.27 10.36 5.50
N ASN A 78 4.93 10.36 4.21
CA ASN A 78 5.03 11.56 3.38
C ASN A 78 3.74 12.41 3.38
N TYR A 79 2.58 11.81 3.64
CA TYR A 79 1.29 12.47 3.40
C TYR A 79 0.32 12.46 4.58
N ALA A 80 0.53 11.61 5.59
CA ALA A 80 -0.31 11.58 6.78
C ALA A 80 0.37 12.32 7.95
N LYS A 81 -0.43 12.90 8.84
CA LYS A 81 0.02 13.61 10.04
C LYS A 81 -0.49 12.90 11.30
N PRO A 82 0.25 12.92 12.41
CA PRO A 82 -0.23 12.34 13.67
C PRO A 82 -1.66 12.80 14.01
N GLY A 83 -2.54 11.84 14.27
CA GLY A 83 -3.96 12.08 14.53
C GLY A 83 -4.88 12.01 13.30
N ASP A 84 -4.34 11.91 12.08
CA ASP A 84 -5.16 11.62 10.89
C ASP A 84 -5.79 10.23 10.99
N ARG A 85 -7.00 10.09 10.42
CA ARG A 85 -7.72 8.82 10.33
C ARG A 85 -7.63 8.28 8.92
N ILE A 86 -7.24 7.02 8.80
CA ILE A 86 -7.00 6.36 7.52
C ILE A 86 -8.22 5.48 7.16
N LEU A 87 -8.60 5.49 5.89
CA LEU A 87 -9.68 4.67 5.36
C LEU A 87 -9.16 3.83 4.18
N ASP A 88 -9.40 2.53 4.23
CA ASP A 88 -9.24 1.63 3.08
C ASP A 88 -10.53 0.84 2.85
N THR A 89 -11.20 1.11 1.73
CA THR A 89 -12.47 0.45 1.39
C THR A 89 -12.28 -0.89 0.67
N HIS A 90 -11.05 -1.22 0.27
CA HIS A 90 -10.69 -2.43 -0.48
C HIS A 90 -9.42 -3.02 0.14
N LEU A 91 -9.52 -3.41 1.41
CA LEU A 91 -8.40 -3.74 2.28
C LEU A 91 -7.50 -4.85 1.72
N GLY A 92 -8.09 -5.84 1.01
CA GLY A 92 -7.40 -6.96 0.41
C GLY A 92 -6.51 -7.68 1.42
N SER A 93 -5.22 -7.80 1.10
CA SER A 93 -4.19 -8.40 1.97
C SER A 93 -3.84 -7.62 3.26
N ALA A 94 -4.50 -6.49 3.53
CA ALA A 94 -4.27 -5.62 4.69
C ALA A 94 -2.83 -5.10 4.91
N SER A 95 -2.04 -4.92 3.84
CA SER A 95 -0.70 -4.33 3.95
C SER A 95 -0.72 -2.92 4.56
N ILE A 96 -1.79 -2.15 4.33
CA ILE A 96 -1.99 -0.83 4.95
C ILE A 96 -2.22 -0.93 6.46
N ALA A 97 -2.90 -1.97 6.94
CA ALA A 97 -3.14 -2.16 8.38
C ALA A 97 -1.84 -2.39 9.14
N ILE A 98 -0.91 -3.16 8.57
CA ILE A 98 0.43 -3.34 9.11
C ILE A 98 1.17 -1.99 9.15
N ALA A 99 1.12 -1.21 8.07
CA ALA A 99 1.76 0.10 8.02
C ALA A 99 1.18 1.09 9.04
N CYS A 100 -0.16 1.14 9.16
CA CYS A 100 -0.86 1.99 10.13
C CYS A 100 -0.51 1.59 11.57
N HIS A 101 -0.49 0.29 11.89
CA HIS A 101 -0.07 -0.19 13.21
C HIS A 101 1.37 0.22 13.53
N ASP A 102 2.29 0.10 12.58
CA ASP A 102 3.69 0.46 12.79
C ASP A 102 3.92 1.96 13.03
N TYR A 103 3.06 2.80 12.45
CA TYR A 103 3.14 4.27 12.46
C TYR A 103 2.12 4.93 13.40
N ASP A 104 1.37 4.14 14.18
CA ASP A 104 0.38 4.61 15.15
C ASP A 104 -0.78 5.43 14.53
N PHE A 105 -1.32 4.95 13.40
CA PHE A 105 -2.50 5.53 12.75
C PHE A 105 -3.76 4.70 12.98
N ASP A 106 -4.88 5.38 13.26
CA ASP A 106 -6.21 4.76 13.26
C ASP A 106 -6.63 4.40 11.83
N LEU A 107 -7.00 3.13 11.61
CA LEU A 107 -7.42 2.62 10.31
C LEU A 107 -8.84 2.07 10.40
N THR A 108 -9.71 2.55 9.52
CA THR A 108 -10.96 1.87 9.17
C THR A 108 -10.76 1.13 7.85
N GLY A 109 -10.91 -0.19 7.88
CA GLY A 109 -10.73 -1.07 6.71
C GLY A 109 -11.99 -1.86 6.38
N CYS A 110 -12.30 -2.02 5.09
CA CYS A 110 -13.35 -2.92 4.61
C CYS A 110 -12.77 -3.94 3.63
N GLU A 111 -13.13 -5.22 3.82
CA GLU A 111 -12.93 -6.28 2.84
C GLU A 111 -14.26 -7.01 2.67
N LEU A 112 -14.65 -7.26 1.42
CA LEU A 112 -15.92 -7.90 1.11
C LEU A 112 -15.78 -9.43 1.13
N ASP A 113 -14.64 -9.94 0.69
CA ASP A 113 -14.40 -11.38 0.61
C ASP A 113 -14.03 -11.95 2.00
N PRO A 114 -14.84 -12.87 2.56
CA PRO A 114 -14.59 -13.39 3.90
C PRO A 114 -13.29 -14.19 4.03
N GLU A 115 -12.86 -14.88 2.97
CA GLU A 115 -11.63 -15.68 2.99
C GLU A 115 -10.41 -14.76 2.98
N TYR A 116 -10.41 -13.74 2.12
CA TYR A 116 -9.35 -12.74 2.13
C TYR A 116 -9.34 -11.92 3.42
N PHE A 117 -10.50 -11.56 3.96
CA PHE A 117 -10.58 -10.88 5.25
C PHE A 117 -9.94 -11.72 6.36
N ALA A 118 -10.32 -13.00 6.47
CA ALA A 118 -9.76 -13.90 7.48
C ALA A 118 -8.24 -14.08 7.33
N ALA A 119 -7.74 -14.28 6.11
CA ALA A 119 -6.32 -14.40 5.84
C ALA A 119 -5.56 -13.10 6.18
N ALA A 120 -6.14 -11.94 5.86
CA ALA A 120 -5.57 -10.63 6.14
C ALA A 120 -5.52 -10.34 7.64
N MET A 121 -6.57 -10.67 8.40
CA MET A 121 -6.58 -10.51 9.86
C MET A 121 -5.53 -11.39 10.52
N LYS A 122 -5.41 -12.67 10.12
CA LYS A 122 -4.35 -13.56 10.61
C LYS A 122 -2.95 -12.99 10.35
N ARG A 123 -2.74 -12.39 9.17
CA ARG A 123 -1.48 -11.73 8.80
C ARG A 123 -1.20 -10.53 9.70
N VAL A 124 -2.21 -9.68 9.96
CA VAL A 124 -2.08 -8.50 10.84
C VAL A 124 -1.82 -8.94 12.29
N GLU A 125 -2.60 -9.88 12.82
CA GLU A 125 -2.42 -10.43 14.16
C GLU A 125 -0.99 -10.95 14.37
N ALA A 126 -0.48 -11.74 13.43
CA ALA A 126 0.88 -12.25 13.48
C ALA A 126 1.95 -11.15 13.50
N HIS A 127 1.74 -10.05 12.78
CA HIS A 127 2.64 -8.88 12.81
C HIS A 127 2.56 -8.15 14.14
N THR A 128 1.34 -7.86 14.63
CA THR A 128 1.15 -7.12 15.90
C THR A 128 1.56 -7.90 17.14
N ALA A 129 1.59 -9.24 17.06
CA ALA A 129 2.04 -10.10 18.15
C ALA A 129 3.57 -10.11 18.30
N GLN A 130 4.33 -9.69 17.28
CA GLN A 130 5.78 -9.55 17.41
C GLN A 130 6.10 -8.38 18.34
N GLN A 131 6.73 -8.68 19.48
CA GLN A 131 7.17 -7.63 20.38
C GLN A 131 8.25 -6.78 19.70
N LYS A 132 8.02 -5.46 19.64
CA LYS A 132 9.08 -4.50 19.32
C LYS A 132 10.07 -4.52 20.48
N PHE A 133 11.22 -5.17 20.31
CA PHE A 133 12.34 -4.97 21.23
C PHE A 133 12.83 -3.53 21.06
N PHE A 134 12.79 -2.77 22.16
CA PHE A 134 13.17 -1.37 22.23
C PHE A 134 14.64 -1.12 21.88
#